data_AF-A0A9P6WZ58-F1
#
_entry.id   AF-A0A9P6WZ58-F1
#
_cell.length_a   1.000
_cell.length_b   1.000
_cell.length_c   1.000
_cell.angle_alpha   90.00
_cell.angle_beta   90.00
_cell.angle_gamma   90.00
#
_symmetry.space_group_name_H-M   'P 1'
#
loop_
_entity.id
_entity.type
_entity.pdbx_description
1 polymer ?
#
loop_
_entity_poly.entity_id
_entity_poly.type
_entity_poly.pdbx_seq_one_letter_code
_entity_poly.pdbx_strand_id
1 'polypeptide(L)'
;MSLLYFLFASLFTCIVAAVNLEGKIIPNVVITDLSNLDYTTARVVLNGAQHVTRIKSDGQFTFHNVQPGSYLLEVQSVKYVFPKIRVDIKEDEKVWAAYTALGRDWNQFGNMIGYPFEIQAKTEADYFIVSTM
;
A
#
# COMPACT_ATOMS: atom_id res chain seq x y z
N MET A 1 -34.66 -6.02 35.26
CA MET A 1 -34.38 -4.71 34.61
C MET A 1 -32.88 -4.41 34.46
N SER A 2 -31.96 -4.95 35.28
CA SER A 2 -30.51 -4.68 35.12
C SER A 2 -29.82 -5.48 33.99
N LEU A 3 -30.33 -6.66 33.63
CA LEU A 3 -29.77 -7.48 32.54
C LEU A 3 -29.94 -6.82 31.16
N LEU A 4 -31.02 -6.04 30.97
CA LEU A 4 -31.28 -5.29 29.74
C LEU A 4 -30.31 -4.11 29.57
N TYR A 5 -29.92 -3.46 30.68
CA TYR A 5 -28.88 -2.42 30.67
C TYR A 5 -27.49 -2.99 30.40
N PHE A 6 -27.18 -4.20 30.91
CA PHE A 6 -25.92 -4.89 30.61
C PHE A 6 -25.81 -5.26 29.11
N LEU A 7 -26.90 -5.71 28.50
CA LEU A 7 -26.99 -5.96 27.05
C LEU A 7 -26.90 -4.67 26.21
N PHE A 8 -27.45 -3.55 26.70
CA PHE A 8 -27.31 -2.25 26.04
C PHE A 8 -25.89 -1.66 26.19
N ALA A 9 -25.21 -1.91 27.32
CA ALA A 9 -23.85 -1.43 27.56
C ALA A 9 -22.79 -2.21 26.77
N SER A 10 -23.01 -3.50 26.46
CA SER A 10 -22.13 -4.25 25.56
C SER A 10 -22.26 -3.84 24.09
N LEU A 11 -23.27 -3.03 23.76
CA LEU A 11 -23.51 -2.49 22.43
C LEU A 11 -22.81 -1.12 22.21
N PHE A 12 -21.90 -0.73 23.10
CA PHE A 12 -20.93 0.32 22.81
C PHE A 12 -19.93 -0.21 21.77
N THR A 13 -20.40 -0.26 20.53
CA THR A 13 -19.62 -0.66 19.36
C THR A 13 -18.45 0.30 19.23
N CYS A 14 -17.23 -0.25 19.24
CA CYS A 14 -16.04 0.47 18.83
C CYS A 14 -16.32 1.07 17.44
N ILE A 15 -16.41 2.41 17.37
CA ILE A 15 -16.39 3.10 16.08
C ILE A 15 -14.95 2.96 15.60
N VAL A 16 -14.74 2.03 14.69
CA VAL A 16 -13.42 1.84 14.11
C VAL A 16 -13.24 2.92 13.03
N ALA A 17 -12.35 3.88 13.29
CA ALA A 17 -11.99 4.90 12.31
C ALA A 17 -11.42 4.21 11.07
N ALA A 18 -11.78 4.63 9.86
CA ALA A 18 -11.39 3.92 8.66
C ALA A 18 -11.14 4.90 7.51
N VAL A 19 -10.00 4.75 6.83
CA VAL A 19 -9.57 5.65 5.75
C VAL A 19 -9.58 4.93 4.41
N ASN A 20 -10.01 5.64 3.36
CA ASN A 20 -9.74 5.22 1.99
C ASN A 20 -8.30 5.62 1.65
N LEU A 21 -7.39 4.64 1.53
CA LEU A 21 -6.00 4.91 1.13
C LEU A 21 -5.89 4.97 -0.39
N GLU A 22 -5.46 6.12 -0.90
CA GLU A 22 -5.37 6.41 -2.32
C GLU A 22 -3.94 6.62 -2.79
N GLY A 23 -3.69 6.24 -4.04
CA GLY A 23 -2.44 6.52 -4.71
C GLY A 23 -2.51 6.28 -6.21
N LYS A 24 -1.41 6.61 -6.88
CA LYS A 24 -1.26 6.54 -8.32
C LYS A 24 0.15 6.11 -8.71
N ILE A 25 0.22 5.19 -9.67
CA ILE A 25 1.47 4.88 -10.36
C ILE A 25 1.76 6.00 -11.36
N ILE A 26 2.91 6.64 -11.22
CA ILE A 26 3.34 7.73 -12.10
C ILE A 26 4.38 7.18 -13.08
N PRO A 27 4.23 7.45 -14.40
CA PRO A 27 5.25 7.15 -15.38
C PRO A 27 6.61 7.76 -15.04
N ASN A 28 7.68 7.11 -15.48
CA ASN A 28 9.04 7.61 -15.40
C ASN A 28 9.89 7.01 -16.53
N VAL A 29 11.21 7.08 -16.39
CA VAL A 29 12.14 6.50 -17.39
C VAL A 29 12.02 4.97 -17.53
N VAL A 30 11.54 4.28 -16.49
CA VAL A 30 11.39 2.81 -16.48
C VAL A 30 10.05 2.40 -17.08
N ILE A 31 8.96 3.06 -16.66
CA ILE A 31 7.62 2.89 -17.23
C ILE A 31 7.27 4.17 -17.96
N THR A 32 7.57 4.23 -19.26
CA THR A 32 7.32 5.41 -20.09
C THR A 32 5.85 5.63 -20.39
N ASP A 33 5.08 4.54 -20.50
CA ASP A 33 3.64 4.51 -20.68
C ASP A 33 3.03 3.45 -19.75
N LEU A 34 1.96 3.82 -19.04
CA LEU A 34 1.24 2.94 -18.14
C LEU A 34 0.61 1.74 -18.85
N SER A 35 0.35 1.83 -20.16
CA SER A 35 -0.09 0.69 -20.98
C SER A 35 0.88 -0.50 -20.94
N ASN A 36 2.16 -0.27 -20.63
CA ASN A 36 3.18 -1.31 -20.47
C ASN A 36 3.09 -2.06 -19.13
N LEU A 37 2.32 -1.55 -18.17
CA LEU A 37 2.06 -2.25 -16.92
C LEU A 37 1.06 -3.38 -17.19
N ASP A 38 1.43 -4.61 -16.84
CA ASP A 38 0.51 -5.74 -16.93
C ASP A 38 -0.53 -5.68 -15.79
N TYR A 39 -1.69 -5.09 -16.07
CA TYR A 39 -2.80 -4.98 -15.11
C TYR A 39 -3.44 -6.31 -14.70
N THR A 40 -3.12 -7.41 -15.37
CA THR A 40 -3.64 -8.74 -14.99
C THR A 40 -2.86 -9.35 -13.83
N THR A 41 -1.57 -9.04 -13.73
CA THR A 41 -0.69 -9.53 -12.66
C THR A 41 -0.33 -8.46 -11.64
N ALA A 42 -0.29 -7.18 -12.05
CA ALA A 42 0.07 -6.08 -11.19
C ALA A 42 -1.04 -5.76 -10.19
N ARG A 43 -0.67 -5.64 -8.92
CA ARG A 43 -1.57 -5.32 -7.81
C ARG A 43 -0.87 -4.55 -6.72
N VAL A 44 -1.62 -3.77 -5.96
CA VAL A 44 -1.11 -3.09 -4.77
C VAL A 44 -1.60 -3.86 -3.56
N VAL A 45 -0.68 -4.13 -2.62
CA VAL A 45 -0.97 -4.90 -1.42
C VAL A 45 -0.56 -4.15 -0.17
N LEU A 46 -1.31 -4.37 0.92
CA LEU A 46 -0.90 -4.00 2.27
C LEU A 46 -0.59 -5.25 3.10
N ASN A 47 0.49 -5.17 3.85
CA ASN A 47 0.91 -6.14 4.87
C ASN A 47 0.90 -7.59 4.36
N GLY A 48 1.62 -7.87 3.27
CA GLY A 48 1.69 -9.22 2.71
C GLY A 48 0.37 -9.72 2.11
N ALA A 49 -0.37 -8.85 1.44
CA ALA A 49 -1.65 -9.14 0.79
C ALA A 49 -2.83 -9.45 1.74
N GLN A 50 -2.77 -8.98 2.99
CA GLN A 50 -3.94 -8.92 3.86
C GLN A 50 -5.02 -7.99 3.31
N HIS A 51 -4.59 -6.89 2.68
CA HIS A 51 -5.46 -6.08 1.81
C HIS A 51 -4.87 -6.06 0.42
N VAL A 52 -5.72 -6.15 -0.60
CA VAL A 52 -5.33 -6.15 -2.01
C VAL A 52 -6.25 -5.22 -2.78
N THR A 53 -5.68 -4.42 -3.67
CA THR A 53 -6.42 -3.64 -4.64
C THR A 53 -5.78 -3.72 -6.02
N ARG A 54 -6.58 -3.45 -7.05
CA ARG A 54 -6.13 -3.41 -8.44
C ARG A 54 -5.75 -1.98 -8.84
N ILE A 55 -4.90 -1.90 -9.84
CA ILE A 55 -4.49 -0.64 -10.46
C ILE A 55 -5.41 -0.40 -11.64
N LYS A 56 -6.01 0.79 -11.73
CA LYS A 56 -6.82 1.24 -12.86
C LYS A 56 -5.92 1.57 -14.05
N SER A 57 -6.47 1.65 -15.26
CA SER A 57 -5.72 1.96 -16.48
C SER A 57 -5.03 3.33 -16.46
N ASP A 58 -5.49 4.26 -15.62
CA ASP A 58 -4.87 5.56 -15.40
C ASP A 58 -3.79 5.55 -14.30
N GLY A 59 -3.48 4.38 -13.76
CA GLY A 59 -2.49 4.18 -12.70
C GLY A 59 -3.03 4.33 -11.28
N GLN A 60 -4.29 4.74 -11.09
CA GLN A 60 -4.85 4.96 -9.75
C GLN A 60 -5.18 3.64 -9.05
N PHE A 61 -5.05 3.63 -7.73
CA PHE A 61 -5.50 2.53 -6.88
C PHE A 61 -6.11 3.07 -5.58
N THR A 62 -7.01 2.29 -4.99
CA THR A 62 -7.67 2.66 -3.73
C THR A 62 -7.87 1.42 -2.86
N PHE A 63 -7.48 1.51 -1.59
CA PHE A 63 -7.93 0.57 -0.56
C PHE A 63 -9.07 1.22 0.22
N HIS A 64 -10.17 0.49 0.37
CA HIS A 64 -11.33 0.99 1.10
C HIS A 64 -11.30 0.53 2.56
N ASN A 65 -11.73 1.42 3.46
CA ASN A 65 -11.96 1.14 4.87
C ASN A 65 -10.74 0.55 5.61
N VAL A 66 -9.55 1.11 5.40
CA VAL A 66 -8.33 0.70 6.09
C VAL A 66 -8.30 1.33 7.48
N GLN A 67 -8.17 0.50 8.51
CA GLN A 67 -8.19 0.93 9.90
C GLN A 67 -6.87 1.60 10.32
N PRO A 68 -6.84 2.39 11.41
CA PRO A 68 -5.61 2.84 12.05
C PRO A 68 -4.65 1.69 12.31
N GLY A 69 -3.38 1.91 12.04
CA GLY A 69 -2.35 0.89 12.13
C GLY A 69 -1.13 1.20 11.28
N SER A 70 -0.16 0.30 11.33
CA SER A 70 1.08 0.37 10.58
C SER A 70 1.12 -0.74 9.54
N TYR A 71 1.24 -0.36 8.27
CA TYR A 71 1.14 -1.26 7.12
C TYR A 71 2.37 -1.15 6.23
N LEU A 72 2.74 -2.27 5.61
CA LEU A 72 3.70 -2.28 4.50
C LEU A 72 2.93 -2.25 3.18
N LEU A 73 3.05 -1.16 2.42
CA LEU A 73 2.51 -1.02 1.08
C LEU A 73 3.55 -1.48 0.05
N GLU A 74 3.13 -2.37 -0.84
CA GLU A 74 3.92 -2.88 -1.95
C GLU A 74 3.12 -2.89 -3.24
N VAL A 75 3.73 -2.43 -4.32
CA VAL A 75 3.22 -2.65 -5.68
C VAL A 75 3.91 -3.90 -6.21
N GLN A 76 3.15 -4.98 -6.35
CA GLN A 76 3.62 -6.25 -6.89
C GLN A 76 3.41 -6.24 -8.40
N SER A 77 4.46 -6.51 -9.17
CA SER A 77 4.43 -6.65 -10.62
C SER A 77 5.49 -7.68 -11.02
N VAL A 78 5.19 -8.45 -12.08
CA VAL A 78 6.16 -9.39 -12.65
C VAL A 78 7.23 -8.62 -13.41
N LYS A 79 6.88 -7.55 -14.14
CA LYS A 79 7.83 -6.86 -15.02
C LYS A 79 8.62 -5.75 -14.33
N TYR A 80 8.06 -5.12 -13.29
CA TYR A 80 8.62 -3.91 -12.70
C TYR A 80 8.81 -4.04 -11.19
N VAL A 81 9.91 -3.48 -10.70
CA VAL A 81 10.22 -3.42 -9.27
C VAL A 81 9.89 -2.03 -8.73
N PHE A 82 9.11 -1.97 -7.65
CA PHE A 82 8.68 -0.73 -7.01
C PHE A 82 9.32 -0.53 -5.63
N PRO A 83 9.36 0.71 -5.09
CA PRO A 83 9.71 0.94 -3.70
C PRO A 83 8.71 0.27 -2.75
N LYS A 84 9.20 -0.16 -1.59
CA LYS A 84 8.36 -0.52 -0.45
C LYS A 84 8.10 0.72 0.40
N ILE A 85 6.88 0.87 0.89
CA ILE A 85 6.45 2.04 1.64
C ILE A 85 5.86 1.57 2.96
N ARG A 86 6.36 2.10 4.08
CA ARG A 86 5.66 1.97 5.36
C ARG A 86 4.59 3.05 5.41
N VAL A 87 3.36 2.66 5.71
CA VAL A 87 2.20 3.55 5.86
C VAL A 87 1.68 3.41 7.29
N ASP A 88 1.69 4.51 8.03
CA ASP A 88 1.10 4.61 9.36
C ASP A 88 -0.18 5.45 9.27
N ILE A 89 -1.32 4.83 9.56
CA ILE A 89 -2.62 5.49 9.70
C ILE A 89 -2.86 5.73 11.18
N LYS A 90 -3.06 6.98 11.56
CA LYS A 90 -3.34 7.38 12.94
C LYS A 90 -4.84 7.27 13.26
N GLU A 91 -5.18 7.28 14.54
CA GLU A 91 -6.58 7.24 15.00
C GLU A 91 -7.39 8.47 14.57
N ASP A 92 -6.72 9.59 14.30
CA ASP A 92 -7.29 10.82 13.73
C ASP A 92 -7.36 10.79 12.18
N GLU A 93 -7.24 9.61 11.57
CA GLU A 93 -7.27 9.37 10.13
C GLU A 93 -6.10 10.00 9.35
N LYS A 94 -5.10 10.56 10.04
CA LYS A 94 -3.92 11.12 9.40
C LYS A 94 -3.01 10.02 8.87
N VAL A 95 -2.69 10.10 7.58
CA VAL A 95 -1.81 9.16 6.90
C VAL A 95 -0.38 9.70 6.89
N TRP A 96 0.55 8.90 7.38
CA TRP A 96 1.99 9.14 7.31
C TRP A 96 2.62 8.03 6.49
N ALA A 97 3.55 8.35 5.60
CA ALA A 97 4.23 7.34 4.83
C ALA A 97 5.70 7.68 4.59
N ALA A 98 6.52 6.64 4.57
CA ALA A 98 7.95 6.75 4.32
C ALA A 98 8.45 5.53 3.53
N TYR A 99 9.49 5.74 2.73
CA TYR A 99 10.17 4.62 2.08
C TYR A 99 10.81 3.69 3.10
N THR A 100 10.77 2.39 2.81
CA THR A 100 11.42 1.35 3.61
C THR A 100 12.07 0.29 2.72
N ALA A 101 12.82 -0.62 3.34
CA ALA A 101 13.50 -1.73 2.66
C ALA A 101 13.49 -2.97 3.54
N LEU A 102 13.67 -4.14 2.93
CA LEU A 102 13.85 -5.39 3.66
C LEU A 102 15.10 -5.29 4.55
N GLY A 103 15.00 -5.85 5.77
CA GLY A 103 16.09 -5.82 6.76
C GLY A 103 16.28 -4.49 7.49
N ARG A 104 15.50 -3.46 7.18
CA ARG A 104 15.45 -2.22 7.98
C ARG A 104 14.59 -2.44 9.22
N ASP A 105 15.07 -1.99 10.38
CA ASP A 105 14.28 -1.97 11.61
C ASP A 105 12.97 -1.19 11.40
N TRP A 106 11.85 -1.76 11.85
CA TRP A 106 10.53 -1.14 11.62
C TRP A 106 10.51 0.30 12.14
N ASN A 107 11.11 0.56 13.30
CA ASN A 107 11.16 1.88 13.95
C ASN A 107 12.02 2.93 13.21
N GLN A 108 12.76 2.54 12.17
CA GLN A 108 13.54 3.47 11.36
C GLN A 108 12.78 3.84 10.09
N PHE A 109 12.52 5.13 9.93
CA PHE A 109 11.85 5.67 8.75
C PHE A 109 12.90 6.07 7.70
N GLY A 110 12.59 5.80 6.42
CA GLY A 110 13.32 6.43 5.31
C GLY A 110 12.79 7.83 5.03
N ASN A 111 12.97 8.29 3.80
CA ASN A 111 12.42 9.57 3.37
C ASN A 111 10.89 9.53 3.38
N MET A 112 10.28 10.57 3.94
CA MET A 112 8.84 10.75 3.97
C MET A 112 8.30 10.96 2.55
N ILE A 113 7.09 10.48 2.31
CA ILE A 113 6.36 10.70 1.06
C ILE A 113 5.00 11.36 1.35
N GLY A 114 4.51 12.12 0.38
CA GLY A 114 3.20 12.76 0.45
C GLY A 114 2.04 11.78 0.33
N TYR A 115 0.85 12.27 0.70
CA TYR A 115 -0.43 11.60 0.50
C TYR A 115 -1.39 12.53 -0.28
N PRO A 116 -2.10 12.08 -1.32
CA PRO A 116 -2.13 10.71 -1.89
C PRO A 116 -0.78 10.23 -2.43
N PHE A 117 -0.59 8.91 -2.51
CA PHE A 117 0.72 8.36 -2.89
C PHE A 117 1.01 8.51 -4.38
N GLU A 118 2.20 9.02 -4.72
CA GLU A 118 2.73 8.97 -6.08
C GLU A 118 3.89 7.98 -6.12
N ILE A 119 3.72 6.87 -6.84
CA ILE A 119 4.68 5.75 -6.82
C ILE A 119 5.26 5.56 -8.22
N GLN A 120 6.58 5.52 -8.32
CA GLN A 120 7.30 5.27 -9.57
C GLN A 120 8.05 3.94 -9.49
N ALA A 121 8.18 3.26 -10.63
CA ALA A 121 9.00 2.05 -10.73
C ALA A 121 10.50 2.39 -10.60
N LYS A 122 11.25 1.52 -9.94
CA LYS A 122 12.71 1.67 -9.79
C LYS A 122 13.48 1.10 -10.97
N THR A 123 13.06 -0.08 -11.45
CA THR A 123 13.72 -0.84 -12.51
C THR A 123 12.76 -1.87 -13.10
N GLU A 124 13.11 -2.40 -14.26
CA GLU A 124 12.54 -3.67 -14.73
C GLU A 124 13.11 -4.83 -13.91
N ALA A 125 12.30 -5.86 -13.72
CA ALA A 125 12.70 -7.07 -13.02
C ALA A 125 13.57 -7.92 -13.95
N ASP A 126 14.77 -8.26 -13.49
CA ASP A 126 15.67 -9.17 -14.18
C ASP A 126 15.67 -10.53 -13.47
N TYR A 127 15.21 -11.55 -14.19
CA TYR A 127 15.10 -12.93 -13.69
C TYR A 127 16.11 -13.87 -14.34
N PHE A 128 16.80 -13.44 -15.41
CA PHE A 128 17.55 -14.35 -16.26
C PHE A 128 19.04 -14.00 -16.23
N ILE A 129 19.87 -14.98 -15.89
CA ILE A 129 21.32 -14.85 -16.00
C ILE A 129 21.73 -15.43 -17.35
N VAL A 130 22.29 -14.60 -18.22
CA VAL A 130 22.86 -15.06 -19.50
C VAL A 130 24.28 -15.55 -19.23
N SER A 131 24.51 -16.86 -19.35
CA SER A 131 25.86 -17.43 -19.33
C SER A 131 26.49 -17.30 -20.72
N THR A 132 27.42 -16.36 -20.89
CA THR A 132 28.32 -16.35 -22.06
C THR A 132 29.36 -17.45 -21.91
N MET A 133 29.41 -18.36 -22.88
CA MET A 133 30.48 -19.35 -23.08
C MET A 133 31.69 -18.72 -23.79
#